data_AF-A0A0B7IQX1-F1
#
_entry.id   AF-A0A0B7IQX1-F1
#
_cell.length_a   1.000
_cell.length_b   1.000
_cell.length_c   1.000
_cell.angle_alpha   90.00
_cell.angle_beta   90.00
_cell.angle_gamma   90.00
#
_symmetry.space_group_name_H-M   'P 1'
#
loop_
_entity.id
_entity.type
_entity.pdbx_description
1 polymer ?
#
loop_
_entity_poly.entity_id
_entity_poly.type
_entity_poly.pdbx_seq_one_letter_code
_entity_poly.pdbx_strand_id
1 'polypeptide(L)' 'MYYLPNIIFVILLVTGIGFFLRNVRKLVRNIRLGKATDVSANRSKRWKNMLRIALGQQKMMVRPVAGILHIFGFT' A
#
# COMPACT_ATOMS: atom_id res chain seq x y z
N MET A 1 -30.81 -28.77 -3.33
CA MET A 1 -29.37 -28.75 -3.65
C MET A 1 -28.96 -27.33 -4.00
N TYR A 2 -28.35 -26.61 -3.06
CA TYR A 2 -28.08 -25.16 -3.15
C TYR A 2 -26.75 -24.89 -3.88
N TYR A 3 -26.70 -25.13 -5.19
CA TYR A 3 -25.50 -24.90 -6.00
C TYR A 3 -25.30 -23.43 -6.39
N LEU A 4 -26.37 -22.64 -6.43
CA LEU A 4 -26.36 -21.19 -6.69
C LEU A 4 -25.39 -20.40 -5.78
N PRO A 5 -25.45 -20.52 -4.44
CA PRO A 5 -24.55 -19.78 -3.56
C PRO A 5 -23.09 -20.20 -3.71
N ASN A 6 -22.80 -21.48 -3.98
CA ASN A 6 -21.42 -21.96 -4.17
C ASN A 6 -20.79 -21.38 -5.45
N ILE A 7 -21.55 -21.31 -6.54
CA ILE A 7 -21.08 -20.73 -7.81
C ILE A 7 -20.80 -19.23 -7.64
N ILE A 8 -21.71 -18.51 -6.99
CA ILE A 8 -21.56 -17.07 -6.71
C ILE A 8 -20.33 -16.84 -5.82
N PHE A 9 -20.15 -17.64 -4.78
CA PHE A 9 -18.99 -17.55 -3.88
C PHE A 9 -17.66 -17.75 -4.62
N VAL A 10 -17.58 -18.77 -5.48
CA VAL A 10 -16.35 -19.04 -6.26
C VAL A 10 -16.04 -17.90 -7.22
N ILE A 11 -17.06 -17.33 -7.88
CA ILE A 11 -16.87 -16.17 -8.78
C ILE A 11 -16.34 -14.96 -8.00
N LEU A 12 -16.93 -14.64 -6.84
CA LEU A 12 -16.46 -13.58 -5.95
C LEU A 12 -15.03 -13.82 -5.43
N LEU A 13 -14.72 -15.06 -5.06
CA LEU A 13 -13.40 -15.43 -4.57
C LEU A 13 -12.32 -15.23 -5.65
N VAL A 14 -12.57 -15.74 -6.87
CA VAL A 14 -11.63 -15.65 -7.99
C VAL A 14 -11.44 -14.19 -8.43
N THR A 15 -12.53 -13.41 -8.50
CA THR A 15 -12.45 -11.99 -8.86
C THR A 15 -11.73 -11.17 -7.78
N GLY A 16 -12.01 -11.42 -6.50
CA GLY A 16 -11.33 -10.75 -5.37
C GLY A 16 -9.83 -11.03 -5.36
N ILE A 17 -9.44 -12.31 -5.41
CA ILE A 17 -8.03 -12.72 -5.44
C ILE A 17 -7.34 -12.21 -6.71
N GLY A 18 -7.98 -12.34 -7.88
CA GLY A 18 -7.44 -11.84 -9.14
C GLY A 18 -7.21 -10.33 -9.14
N PHE A 19 -8.15 -9.55 -8.60
CA PHE A 19 -8.00 -8.11 -8.43
C PHE A 19 -6.85 -7.77 -7.47
N PHE A 20 -6.76 -8.46 -6.33
CA PHE A 20 -5.69 -8.25 -5.37
C PHE A 20 -4.31 -8.50 -5.98
N LEU A 21 -4.13 -9.63 -6.66
CA LEU A 21 -2.88 -9.98 -7.34
C LEU A 21 -2.49 -8.95 -8.41
N ARG A 22 -3.47 -8.43 -9.18
CA ARG A 22 -3.22 -7.35 -10.16
C ARG A 22 -2.72 -6.07 -9.48
N ASN A 23 -3.29 -5.70 -8.34
CA ASN A 23 -2.84 -4.52 -7.59
C ASN A 23 -1.44 -4.70 -6.99
N VAL A 24 -1.15 -5.86 -6.42
CA VAL A 24 0.19 -6.18 -5.89
C VAL A 24 1.24 -6.12 -7.00
N ARG A 25 0.95 -6.69 -8.18
CA ARG A 25 1.86 -6.62 -9.33
C ARG A 25 2.09 -5.19 -9.80
N LYS A 26 1.05 -4.34 -9.83
CA LYS A 26 1.20 -2.90 -10.15
C LYS A 26 2.10 -2.20 -9.13
N LEU A 27 1.92 -2.45 -7.84
CA LEU A 27 2.76 -1.90 -6.78
C LEU A 27 4.24 -2.31 -6.95
N VAL A 28 4.49 -3.61 -7.12
CA VAL A 28 5.85 -4.14 -7.33
C VAL A 28 6.48 -3.55 -8.59
N ARG A 29 5.74 -3.43 -9.69
CA ARG A 29 6.23 -2.80 -10.91
C ARG A 29 6.62 -1.34 -10.67
N ASN A 30 5.81 -0.58 -9.95
CA ASN A 30 6.11 0.83 -9.64
C ASN A 30 7.32 0.99 -8.71
N ILE A 31 7.52 0.08 -7.75
CA ILE A 31 8.72 0.05 -6.90
C ILE A 31 9.96 -0.24 -7.75
N ARG A 32 9.89 -1.23 -8.65
CA ARG A 32 11.01 -1.64 -9.52
C ARG A 32 11.31 -0.63 -10.63
N LEU A 33 10.32 0.19 -11.04
CA LEU A 33 10.50 1.32 -11.96
C LEU A 33 11.17 2.53 -11.30
N GLY A 34 11.28 2.55 -9.96
CA GLY A 34 12.08 3.53 -9.25
C GLY A 34 13.55 3.40 -9.63
N LYS A 35 14.02 4.25 -10.54
CA LYS A 35 15.44 4.38 -10.88
C LYS A 35 16.25 4.68 -9.62
N ALA A 36 17.37 3.97 -9.43
CA ALA A 36 18.41 4.38 -8.50
C ALA A 36 18.97 5.72 -9.00
N THR A 37 18.55 6.83 -8.38
CA THR A 37 19.17 8.13 -8.60
C THR A 37 20.45 8.19 -7.78
N ASP A 38 21.53 8.68 -8.39
CA ASP A 38 22.82 8.81 -7.73
C ASP A 38 22.76 9.98 -6.74
N VAL A 39 22.51 9.68 -5.47
CA VAL A 39 22.36 10.65 -4.37
C VAL A 39 23.66 10.80 -3.58
N SER A 40 24.78 10.99 -4.29
CA SER A 40 26.12 11.07 -3.73
C SER A 40 26.42 12.39 -3.00
N ALA A 41 25.65 13.46 -3.24
CA ALA A 41 26.10 14.80 -2.88
C ALA A 41 25.80 15.30 -1.45
N ASN A 42 24.96 14.66 -0.60
CA ASN A 42 24.65 15.19 0.75
C ASN A 42 24.14 14.14 1.76
N ARG A 43 25.04 13.35 2.36
CA ARG A 43 24.72 12.24 3.28
C ARG A 43 23.96 12.67 4.55
N SER A 44 24.31 13.82 5.14
CA SER A 44 23.69 14.33 6.38
C SER A 44 22.22 14.76 6.19
N LYS A 45 21.92 15.48 5.10
CA LYS A 45 20.57 15.94 4.78
C LYS A 45 19.61 14.76 4.49
N ARG A 46 20.13 13.65 3.96
CA ARG A 46 19.38 12.40 3.70
C ARG A 46 19.01 11.67 4.97
N TRP A 47 19.90 11.52 5.94
CA TRP A 47 19.56 10.87 7.20
C TRP A 47 18.45 11.62 7.94
N LYS A 48 18.50 12.96 7.94
CA LYS A 48 17.43 13.79 8.52
C LYS A 48 16.10 13.65 7.77
N ASN A 49 16.12 13.53 6.44
CA ASN A 49 14.91 13.33 5.64
C ASN A 49 14.37 11.88 5.76
N MET A 50 15.26 10.89 5.82
CA MET A 50 14.94 9.48 6.04
C MET A 50 14.37 9.27 7.44
N LEU A 51 14.95 9.88 8.49
CA LEU A 51 14.40 9.89 9.84
C LEU A 51 13.00 10.53 9.85
N ARG A 52 12.78 11.67 9.17
CA ARG A 52 11.43 12.29 9.08
C ARG A 52 10.41 11.41 8.34
N ILE A 53 10.83 10.66 7.32
CA ILE A 53 9.97 9.74 6.57
C ILE A 53 9.73 8.45 7.38
N ALA A 54 10.77 7.89 8.00
CA ALA A 54 10.73 6.66 8.78
C ALA A 54 10.00 6.83 10.12
N LEU A 55 10.12 7.99 10.75
CA LEU A 55 9.31 8.40 11.92
C LEU A 55 7.84 8.71 11.54
N GLY A 56 7.42 8.45 10.30
CA GLY A 56 6.01 8.37 9.89
C GLY A 56 5.25 9.70 9.79
N GLN A 57 5.82 10.79 10.29
CA GLN A 57 5.16 12.09 10.40
C GLN A 57 4.70 12.67 9.05
N GLN A 58 5.40 12.39 7.94
CA GLN A 58 5.03 13.03 6.67
C GLN A 58 3.97 12.28 5.85
N LYS A 59 3.70 11.00 6.12
CA LYS A 59 2.70 10.24 5.34
C LYS A 59 1.39 10.02 6.09
N MET A 60 1.43 9.97 7.41
CA MET A 60 0.24 9.86 8.26
C MET A 60 -0.45 11.22 8.52
N MET A 61 0.29 12.34 8.48
CA MET A 61 -0.30 13.67 8.76
C MET A 61 -0.99 14.32 7.55
N VAL A 62 -0.76 13.80 6.33
CA VAL A 62 -1.27 14.40 5.07
C VAL A 62 -2.56 13.72 4.58
N ARG A 63 -2.97 12.61 5.21
CA ARG A 63 -4.19 11.87 4.84
C ARG A 63 -5.13 11.73 6.05
N PRO A 64 -5.89 12.78 6.40
CA PRO A 64 -6.82 12.76 7.55
C PRO A 64 -7.84 11.60 7.48
N VAL A 65 -8.18 11.15 6.27
CA VAL A 65 -9.05 10.00 6.01
C VAL A 65 -8.47 8.69 6.56
N ALA A 66 -7.15 8.50 6.54
CA ALA A 66 -6.51 7.29 7.07
C ALA A 66 -6.49 7.26 8.60
N GLY A 67 -6.40 8.42 9.26
CA GLY A 67 -6.48 8.52 10.72
C GLY A 67 -7.87 8.19 11.25
N ILE A 68 -8.92 8.68 10.58
CA ILE A 68 -10.32 8.40 10.94
C ILE A 68 -10.64 6.90 10.79
N LEU A 69 -10.18 6.27 9.71
CA LEU A 69 -10.34 4.83 9.49
C LEU A 69 -9.65 3.96 10.54
N HIS A 70 -8.50 4.40 11.08
CA HIS A 70 -7.75 3.64 12.08
C HIS A 70 -8.43 3.68 13.46
N ILE A 71 -9.01 4.82 13.83
CA ILE A 71 -9.75 4.98 15.08
C ILE A 71 -11.04 4.15 15.08
N PHE A 72 -11.74 4.10 13.95
CA PHE A 72 -13.03 3.39 13.85
C PHE A 72 -12.92 1.88 13.61
N GLY A 73 -11.82 1.37 13.05
CA GLY A 73 -11.68 -0.04 12.67
C GLY A 73 -10.83 -0.89 13.60
N PHE A 74 -10.13 -0.28 14.58
CA PHE A 74 -9.26 -0.99 15.53
C PHE A 74 -9.68 -0.78 17.00
N THR A 75 -10.78 -0.08 17.25
CA THR A 75 -11.52 -0.18 18.52
C THR A 75 -12.59 -1.25 18.40
#